data_AF-A0A957TCB9-F1
#
_entry.id   AF-A0A957TCB9-F1
#
_cell.length_a   1.000
_cell.length_b   1.000
_cell.length_c   1.000
_cell.angle_alpha   90.00
_cell.angle_beta   90.00
_cell.angle_gamma   90.00
#
_symmetry.space_group_name_H-M   'P 1'
#
loop_
_entity.id
_entity.type
_entity.pdbx_description
1 polymer ?
#
loop_
_entity_poly.entity_id
_entity_poly.type
_entity_poly.pdbx_seq_one_letter_code
_entity_poly.pdbx_strand_id
1 'polypeptide(L)'
;MKIFKYWVAEKTQVDISGELKVITSYGGSNLSLDDASLRAREKLEKIKRKIHGDRNVFEDYEVEIREEILQVVDEKTIITRNRYGAQVMNAENLMFLDIDKPKSTLGGLFKKSSPAGDK
;
A
#
# COMPACT_ATOMS: atom_id res chain seq x y z
N MET A 1 -5.62 3.84 1.94
CA MET A 1 -4.74 3.19 0.92
C MET A 1 -5.50 2.03 0.34
N LYS A 2 -5.54 1.88 -0.98
CA LYS A 2 -6.25 0.78 -1.64
C LYS A 2 -5.24 -0.25 -2.18
N ILE A 3 -5.36 -1.49 -1.73
CA ILE A 3 -4.59 -2.64 -2.25
C ILE A 3 -5.59 -3.58 -2.96
N PHE A 4 -5.17 -4.11 -4.10
CA PHE A 4 -6.02 -4.96 -4.95
C PHE A 4 -5.35 -6.27 -5.30
N LYS A 5 -6.17 -7.31 -5.54
CA LYS A 5 -5.72 -8.65 -5.95
C LYS A 5 -5.22 -8.71 -7.40
N TYR A 6 -5.89 -8.00 -8.31
CA TYR A 6 -5.61 -7.99 -9.73
C TYR A 6 -5.11 -6.62 -10.15
N TRP A 7 -4.08 -6.61 -11.00
CA TRP A 7 -3.50 -5.40 -11.56
C TRP A 7 -3.27 -5.56 -13.05
N VAL A 8 -3.72 -4.58 -13.83
CA VAL A 8 -3.49 -4.53 -15.28
C VAL A 8 -2.91 -3.19 -15.66
N ALA A 9 -1.97 -3.22 -16.60
CA ALA A 9 -1.43 -2.05 -17.26
C ALA A 9 -2.14 -1.85 -18.61
N GLU A 10 -2.69 -0.66 -18.83
CA GLU A 10 -3.25 -0.26 -20.11
C GLU A 10 -2.46 0.88 -20.71
N LYS A 11 -2.39 0.93 -22.04
CA LYS A 11 -1.64 1.94 -22.79
C LYS A 11 -2.55 2.61 -23.81
N THR A 12 -2.34 3.90 -24.01
CA THR A 12 -2.99 4.68 -25.08
C THR A 12 -2.04 5.73 -25.59
N GLN A 13 -2.25 6.15 -26.84
CA GLN A 13 -1.63 7.37 -27.34
C GLN A 13 -2.48 8.58 -26.93
N VAL A 14 -1.82 9.70 -26.68
CA VAL A 14 -2.43 11.01 -26.45
C VAL A 14 -1.57 12.08 -27.12
N ASP A 15 -2.21 13.07 -27.72
CA ASP A 15 -1.52 14.27 -28.18
C ASP A 15 -1.20 15.16 -26.98
N ILE A 16 0.08 15.45 -26.79
CA ILE A 16 0.56 16.40 -25.79
C ILE A 16 1.31 17.49 -26.53
N SER A 17 0.63 18.62 -26.76
CA SER A 17 1.20 19.82 -27.40
C SER A 17 1.70 19.57 -28.84
N GLY A 18 0.96 18.78 -29.62
CA GLY A 18 1.27 18.43 -31.01
C GLY A 18 2.19 17.21 -31.16
N GLU A 19 2.57 16.56 -30.05
CA GLU A 19 3.40 15.35 -30.06
C GLU A 19 2.59 14.15 -29.55
N LEU A 20 2.47 13.10 -30.37
CA LEU A 20 1.83 11.85 -29.96
C LEU A 20 2.72 11.08 -28.98
N LYS A 21 2.26 10.95 -27.74
CA LYS A 21 2.95 10.19 -26.68
C LYS A 21 2.14 9.00 -26.22
N VAL A 22 2.82 7.89 -25.96
CA VAL A 22 2.22 6.73 -25.31
C VAL A 22 2.24 6.96 -23.80
N ILE A 23 1.06 6.92 -23.18
CA ILE A 23 0.92 6.94 -21.72
C ILE A 23 0.46 5.56 -21.23
N THR A 24 0.87 5.21 -20.02
CA THR A 24 0.49 3.94 -19.36
C THR A 24 -0.22 4.27 -18.05
N SER A 25 -1.30 3.54 -17.75
CA SER A 25 -2.01 3.60 -16.48
C SER A 25 -2.18 2.19 -15.91
N TYR A 26 -2.21 2.10 -14.58
CA TYR A 26 -2.50 0.85 -13.88
C TYR A 26 -3.87 0.94 -13.21
N GLY A 27 -4.65 -0.11 -13.38
CA GLY A 27 -5.93 -0.31 -12.69
C GLY A 27 -5.83 -1.51 -11.76
N GLY A 28 -6.35 -1.34 -10.54
CA GLY A 28 -6.46 -2.40 -9.55
C GLY A 28 -7.89 -2.91 -9.40
N SER A 29 -8.07 -4.20 -9.18
CA SER A 29 -9.37 -4.79 -8.86
C SER A 29 -9.30 -5.98 -7.91
N ASN A 30 -10.34 -6.16 -7.11
CA ASN A 30 -10.58 -7.40 -6.35
C ASN A 30 -11.50 -8.39 -7.07
N LEU A 31 -12.09 -8.02 -8.22
CA LEU A 31 -13.05 -8.83 -8.97
C LEU A 31 -12.36 -9.69 -10.05
N SER A 32 -11.62 -9.08 -10.96
CA SER A 32 -10.96 -9.79 -12.07
C SER A 32 -9.88 -8.93 -12.75
N LEU A 33 -9.10 -9.55 -13.64
CA LEU A 33 -8.18 -8.82 -14.54
C LEU A 33 -8.95 -7.92 -15.52
N ASP A 34 -10.11 -8.34 -16.01
CA ASP A 34 -10.92 -7.53 -16.94
C ASP A 34 -11.45 -6.26 -16.27
N ASP A 35 -11.90 -6.37 -15.02
CA ASP A 35 -12.35 -5.23 -14.23
C ASP A 35 -11.18 -4.30 -13.86
N ALA A 36 -9.98 -4.86 -13.60
CA ALA A 36 -8.76 -4.07 -13.42
C ALA A 36 -8.37 -3.33 -14.72
N SER A 37 -8.51 -3.98 -15.88
CA SER A 37 -8.29 -3.37 -17.21
C SER A 37 -9.28 -2.23 -17.46
N LEU A 38 -10.57 -2.43 -17.18
CA LEU A 38 -11.60 -1.39 -17.30
C LEU A 38 -11.22 -0.16 -16.46
N ARG A 39 -10.87 -0.33 -15.19
CA ARG A 39 -10.43 0.77 -14.31
C ARG A 39 -9.17 1.47 -14.81
N ALA A 40 -8.23 0.72 -15.38
CA ALA A 40 -7.02 1.30 -15.98
C ALA A 40 -7.37 2.24 -17.15
N ARG A 41 -8.31 1.83 -18.01
CA ARG A 41 -8.82 2.64 -19.14
C ARG A 41 -9.60 3.86 -18.67
N GLU A 42 -10.48 3.72 -17.68
CA GLU A 42 -11.21 4.86 -17.10
C GLU A 42 -10.24 5.94 -16.56
N LYS A 43 -9.16 5.51 -15.90
CA LYS A 43 -8.09 6.43 -15.47
C LYS A 43 -7.37 7.08 -16.66
N LEU A 44 -7.12 6.35 -17.74
CA LEU A 44 -6.53 6.94 -18.94
C LEU A 44 -7.42 8.04 -19.53
N GLU A 45 -8.73 7.84 -19.59
CA GLU A 45 -9.67 8.86 -20.05
C GLU A 45 -9.68 10.09 -19.15
N LYS A 46 -9.59 9.88 -17.83
CA LYS A 46 -9.39 10.97 -16.86
C LYS A 46 -8.08 11.74 -17.10
N ILE A 47 -6.98 11.02 -17.33
CA ILE A 47 -5.67 11.64 -17.63
C ILE A 47 -5.75 12.45 -18.93
N LYS A 48 -6.38 11.91 -19.99
CA LYS A 48 -6.60 12.63 -21.25
C LYS A 48 -7.36 13.92 -21.02
N ARG A 49 -8.49 13.90 -20.30
CA ARG A 49 -9.24 15.11 -19.95
C ARG A 49 -8.37 16.14 -19.22
N LYS A 50 -7.57 15.69 -18.26
CA LYS A 50 -6.65 16.56 -17.50
C LYS A 50 -5.59 17.21 -18.39
N ILE A 51 -5.02 16.46 -19.34
CA ILE A 51 -4.07 16.99 -20.33
C ILE A 51 -4.73 18.08 -21.19
N HIS A 52 -6.01 17.92 -21.52
CA HIS A 52 -6.80 18.90 -22.29
C HIS A 52 -7.33 20.08 -21.44
N GLY A 53 -6.91 20.19 -20.17
CA GLY A 53 -7.16 21.37 -19.33
C GLY A 53 -8.23 21.20 -18.25
N ASP A 54 -8.86 20.02 -18.12
CA ASP A 54 -9.81 19.76 -17.03
C ASP A 54 -9.06 19.61 -15.69
N ARG A 55 -9.34 20.51 -14.73
CA ARG A 55 -8.64 20.54 -13.43
C ARG A 55 -9.33 19.72 -12.34
N ASN A 56 -10.57 19.27 -12.53
CA ASN A 56 -11.40 18.65 -11.50
C ASN A 56 -11.60 17.15 -11.73
N VAL A 57 -10.59 16.47 -12.28
CA VAL A 57 -10.75 15.06 -12.70
C VAL A 57 -10.44 14.07 -11.58
N PHE A 58 -9.68 14.48 -10.57
CA PHE A 58 -9.25 13.64 -9.46
C PHE A 58 -9.68 14.29 -8.15
N GLU A 59 -10.64 13.67 -7.47
CA GLU A 59 -11.20 14.17 -6.20
C GLU A 59 -10.80 13.30 -5.00
N ASP A 60 -10.44 12.03 -5.24
CA ASP A 60 -10.06 11.08 -4.19
C ASP A 60 -8.64 11.34 -3.66
N TYR A 61 -8.50 11.50 -2.34
CA TYR A 61 -7.21 11.57 -1.65
C TYR A 61 -6.55 10.18 -1.50
N GLU A 62 -7.34 9.11 -1.52
CA GLU A 62 -6.81 7.77 -1.34
C GLU A 62 -6.04 7.27 -2.57
N VAL A 63 -4.77 6.94 -2.35
CA VAL A 63 -3.92 6.34 -3.39
C VAL A 63 -4.05 4.81 -3.41
N GLU A 64 -4.07 4.26 -4.61
CA GLU A 64 -3.93 2.83 -4.84
C GLU A 64 -2.44 2.47 -4.88
N ILE A 65 -2.04 1.43 -4.13
CA ILE A 65 -0.65 0.98 -4.10
C ILE A 65 -0.55 -0.42 -4.69
N ARG A 66 0.24 -0.53 -5.76
CA ARG A 66 0.50 -1.79 -6.45
C ARG A 66 1.58 -2.57 -5.73
N GLU A 67 1.15 -3.47 -4.86
CA GLU A 67 1.99 -4.43 -4.16
C GLU A 67 1.48 -5.86 -4.40
N GLU A 68 2.41 -6.82 -4.36
CA GLU A 68 2.07 -8.24 -4.41
C GLU A 68 1.51 -8.67 -3.06
N ILE A 69 0.33 -9.27 -3.03
CA ILE A 69 -0.22 -9.89 -1.82
C ILE A 69 0.46 -11.25 -1.65
N LEU A 70 1.35 -11.36 -0.66
CA LEU A 70 2.07 -12.60 -0.34
C LEU A 70 1.21 -13.55 0.50
N GLN A 71 0.40 -13.00 1.40
CA GLN A 71 -0.46 -13.77 2.29
C GLN A 71 -1.69 -12.95 2.67
N VAL A 72 -2.85 -13.62 2.72
CA VAL A 72 -4.05 -13.11 3.37
C VAL A 72 -4.12 -13.75 4.76
N VAL A 73 -4.03 -12.94 5.81
CA VAL A 73 -4.07 -13.43 7.21
C VAL A 73 -5.53 -13.60 7.63
N ASP A 74 -6.34 -12.56 7.38
CA ASP A 74 -7.79 -12.54 7.57
C ASP A 74 -8.42 -11.50 6.61
N GLU A 75 -9.72 -11.22 6.75
CA GLU A 75 -10.45 -10.29 5.89
C GLU A 75 -9.93 -8.84 5.94
N LYS A 76 -9.28 -8.45 7.05
CA LYS A 76 -8.84 -7.08 7.34
C LYS A 76 -7.32 -6.94 7.43
N THR A 77 -6.59 -8.04 7.20
CA THR A 77 -5.14 -8.12 7.38
C THR A 77 -4.49 -8.91 6.25
N ILE A 78 -3.54 -8.28 5.56
CA ILE A 78 -2.75 -8.88 4.49
C ILE A 78 -1.26 -8.60 4.70
N ILE A 79 -0.42 -9.49 4.19
CA ILE A 79 1.02 -9.26 4.07
C ILE A 79 1.33 -9.04 2.60
N THR A 80 1.95 -7.91 2.28
CA THR A 80 2.37 -7.56 0.92
C THR A 80 3.89 -7.54 0.78
N ARG A 81 4.37 -7.58 -0.47
CA ARG A 81 5.75 -7.22 -0.81
C ARG A 81 5.78 -5.81 -1.38
N ASN A 82 6.45 -4.91 -0.68
CA ASN A 82 6.66 -3.55 -1.19
C ASN A 82 7.73 -3.51 -2.28
N ARG A 83 7.92 -2.35 -2.92
CA ARG A 83 8.90 -2.15 -4.01
C ARG A 83 10.35 -2.43 -3.60
N TYR A 84 10.67 -2.30 -2.31
CA TYR A 84 12.01 -2.57 -1.77
C TYR A 84 12.23 -4.06 -1.46
N GLY A 85 11.21 -4.90 -1.65
CA GLY A 85 11.26 -6.34 -1.39
C GLY A 85 10.92 -6.72 0.05
N ALA A 86 10.62 -5.76 0.92
CA ALA A 86 10.25 -6.03 2.31
C ALA A 86 8.82 -6.57 2.39
N GLN A 87 8.59 -7.44 3.38
CA GLN A 87 7.25 -7.88 3.75
C GLN A 87 6.62 -6.82 4.66
N VAL A 88 5.41 -6.38 4.31
CA VAL A 88 4.68 -5.35 5.05
C VAL A 88 3.33 -5.91 5.45
N MET A 89 3.04 -5.90 6.75
CA MET A 89 1.71 -6.22 7.26
C MET A 89 0.82 -4.98 7.16
N ASN A 90 -0.26 -5.10 6.41
CA ASN A 90 -1.31 -4.09 6.28
C ASN A 90 -2.55 -4.58 7.01
N ALA A 91 -2.95 -3.88 8.06
CA ALA A 91 -4.14 -4.18 8.85
C ALA A 91 -5.04 -2.94 8.94
N GLU A 92 -6.37 -3.11 8.86
CA GLU A 92 -7.31 -1.99 9.02
C GLU A 92 -7.22 -1.33 10.41
N ASN A 93 -7.00 -2.15 11.44
CA ASN A 93 -6.88 -1.71 12.82
C ASN A 93 -5.58 -2.26 13.39
N LEU A 94 -4.69 -1.36 13.82
CA LEU A 94 -3.40 -1.73 14.40
C LEU A 94 -3.07 -0.81 15.55
N MET A 95 -2.54 -1.39 16.62
CA MET A 95 -2.03 -0.66 17.77
C MET A 95 -0.53 -0.89 17.88
N PHE A 96 0.23 0.19 17.81
CA PHE A 96 1.66 0.19 18.12
C PHE A 96 1.83 0.61 19.56
N LEU A 97 2.40 -0.27 20.38
CA LEU A 97 2.78 0.02 21.76
C LEU A 97 4.30 -0.04 21.83
N ASP A 98 4.90 1.07 22.22
CA ASP A 98 6.30 1.07 22.64
C ASP A 98 6.34 0.71 24.13
N ILE A 99 6.80 -0.50 24.45
CA ILE A 99 6.90 -0.99 25.81
C ILE A 99 8.35 -0.87 26.25
N ASP A 100 8.66 0.22 26.94
CA ASP A 100 9.94 0.39 27.61
C ASP A 100 10.08 -0.53 28.83
N LYS A 101 11.31 -0.90 29.15
CA LYS A 101 11.61 -1.47 30.46
C LYS A 101 11.39 -0.39 31.54
N PRO A 102 10.80 -0.74 32.69
CA PRO A 102 10.69 0.21 33.80
C PRO A 102 12.08 0.74 34.17
N LYS A 103 12.21 2.06 34.36
CA LYS A 103 13.44 2.65 34.88
C LYS A 103 13.72 2.02 36.25
N SER A 104 14.88 1.37 36.39
CA SER A 104 15.39 0.93 37.68
C SER A 104 15.64 2.15 38.55
N THR A 105 14.66 2.57 39.32
CA THR A 105 14.87 3.51 40.41
C THR A 105 15.58 2.77 41.54
N LEU A 106 16.49 3.47 42.21
CA LEU A 106 17.36 3.00 43.30
C LEU A 106 16.61 2.45 44.54
N GLY A 107 15.29 2.23 44.47
CA GLY A 107 14.48 1.52 45.47
C GLY A 107 14.46 -0.01 45.31
N GLY A 108 15.08 -0.58 44.27
CA GLY A 108 15.23 -2.04 44.10
C GLY A 108 16.31 -2.70 44.98
N LEU A 109 16.93 -1.94 45.89
CA LEU A 109 18.09 -2.31 46.74
C LEU A 109 17.86 -3.47 47.73
N PHE A 110 16.70 -4.15 47.76
CA PHE A 110 16.45 -5.24 48.72
C PHE A 110 15.67 -6.45 48.17
N LYS A 111 15.82 -6.82 46.88
CA LYS A 111 15.35 -8.14 46.44
C LYS A 111 16.50 -9.16 46.49
N LYS A 112 16.46 -9.93 47.58
CA LYS A 112 17.34 -11.03 48.01
C LYS A 112 17.95 -11.82 46.83
N SER A 113 19.27 -11.89 46.81
CA SER A 113 20.05 -12.80 45.97
C SER A 113 19.79 -14.25 46.36
N SER A 114 19.60 -15.13 45.37
CA SER A 114 19.83 -16.57 45.47
C SER A 114 20.15 -17.13 44.08
N PRO A 115 20.96 -18.20 44.00
CA PRO A 115 22.11 -18.24 43.10
C PRO A 115 21.92 -19.08 41.82
N ALA A 116 22.79 -18.76 40.85
CA ALA A 116 23.35 -19.51 39.72
C ALA A 116 22.68 -20.80 39.18
N GLY A 117 22.57 -20.85 37.85
CA GLY A 117 22.29 -22.00 36.98
C GLY A 117 21.36 -21.55 35.85
N ASP A 118 21.67 -21.64 34.56
CA ASP A 118 22.34 -22.71 33.85
C ASP A 118 22.98 -22.23 32.54
N LYS A 119 23.78 -23.14 31.97
CA LYS A 119 24.46 -23.12 30.68
C LYS A 119 23.59 -22.71 29.49
#